data_AF-A0A842T172-F1
#
_entry.id   AF-A0A842T172-F1
#
_cell.length_a   1.000
_cell.length_b   1.000
_cell.length_c   1.000
_cell.angle_alpha   90.00
_cell.angle_beta   90.00
_cell.angle_gamma   90.00
#
_symmetry.space_group_name_H-M   'P 1'
#
loop_
_entity.id
_entity.type
_entity.pdbx_description
1 polymer ?
#
loop_
_entity_poly.entity_id
_entity_poly.type
_entity_poly.pdbx_seq_one_letter_code
_entity_poly.pdbx_strand_id
1 'polypeptide(L)'
;MSKESSENLVLKWNESEGTYDPITSDGEMDDGIFLEFLPENNHWKYFYIRGTSLIARRTALRAANSIAKTGYLHPKTQIRYGSNLELKEENSPYEDMPEQIKRAQRTWYDPSYKQNKVKKEE
;
A
#
# COMPACT_ATOMS: atom_id res chain seq x y z
N MET A 1 5.03 -30.11 -13.70
CA MET A 1 5.37 -29.35 -12.48
C MET A 1 6.50 -28.39 -12.86
N SER A 2 6.14 -27.22 -13.37
CA SER A 2 7.09 -26.16 -13.69
C SER A 2 7.56 -25.53 -12.39
N LYS A 3 8.88 -25.56 -12.15
CA LYS A 3 9.54 -24.80 -11.10
C LYS A 3 9.23 -23.32 -11.34
N GLU A 4 8.24 -22.79 -10.63
CA GLU A 4 7.96 -21.36 -10.66
C GLU A 4 9.07 -20.64 -9.90
N SER A 5 9.72 -19.73 -10.62
CA SER A 5 10.85 -18.90 -10.21
C SER A 5 10.64 -18.32 -8.82
N SER A 6 11.46 -18.74 -7.87
CA SER A 6 11.62 -18.17 -6.53
C SER A 6 12.36 -16.82 -6.58
N GLU A 7 12.02 -15.98 -7.55
CA GLU A 7 12.61 -14.64 -7.65
C GLU A 7 11.74 -13.70 -6.82
N ASN A 8 12.37 -13.03 -5.85
CA ASN A 8 11.74 -11.96 -5.11
C ASN A 8 11.30 -10.88 -6.10
N LEU A 9 9.99 -10.70 -6.24
CA LEU A 9 9.40 -9.72 -7.14
C LEU A 9 9.17 -8.43 -6.36
N VAL A 10 9.82 -7.36 -6.78
CA VAL A 10 9.60 -6.03 -6.22
C VAL A 10 8.87 -5.17 -7.24
N LEU A 11 7.81 -4.52 -6.80
CA LEU A 11 7.00 -3.62 -7.61
C LEU A 11 7.12 -2.20 -7.07
N LYS A 12 7.23 -1.20 -7.96
CA LYS A 12 7.19 0.24 -7.65
C LYS A 12 5.84 0.81 -8.04
N TRP A 13 5.32 1.70 -7.22
CA TRP A 13 4.07 2.42 -7.47
C TRP A 13 4.26 3.47 -8.56
N ASN A 14 3.45 3.36 -9.62
CA ASN A 14 3.36 4.34 -10.69
C ASN A 14 2.20 5.29 -10.40
N GLU A 15 2.51 6.49 -9.90
CA GLU A 15 1.48 7.49 -9.55
C GLU A 15 0.64 7.95 -10.74
N SER A 16 1.21 7.96 -11.95
CA SER A 16 0.52 8.43 -13.15
C SER A 16 -0.55 7.45 -13.62
N GLU A 17 -0.29 6.15 -13.46
CA GLU A 17 -1.19 5.09 -13.90
C GLU A 17 -2.04 4.50 -12.77
N GLY A 18 -1.66 4.76 -11.51
CA GLY A 18 -2.34 4.19 -10.35
C GLY A 18 -2.13 2.68 -10.23
N THR A 19 -1.00 2.17 -10.70
CA THR A 19 -0.65 0.75 -10.80
C THR A 19 0.70 0.47 -10.16
N TYR A 20 1.02 -0.82 -10.02
CA TYR A 20 2.33 -1.30 -9.59
C TYR A 20 3.05 -1.93 -10.76
N ASP A 21 4.27 -1.47 -11.02
CA ASP A 21 5.12 -1.94 -12.11
C ASP A 21 6.35 -2.64 -11.53
N PRO A 22 6.88 -3.70 -12.18
CA PRO A 22 8.06 -4.39 -11.69
C PRO A 22 9.30 -3.50 -11.89
N ILE A 23 10.15 -3.41 -10.86
CA ILE A 23 11.43 -2.71 -11.01
C ILE A 23 12.42 -3.61 -11.77
N THR A 24 13.31 -2.99 -12.53
CA THR A 24 14.32 -3.71 -13.33
C THR A 24 15.71 -3.68 -12.67
N SER A 25 15.92 -2.82 -11.68
CA SER A 25 17.17 -2.68 -10.94
C SER A 25 16.94 -2.08 -9.55
N ASP A 26 17.79 -2.44 -8.59
CA ASP A 26 17.85 -1.84 -7.25
C ASP A 26 18.08 -0.32 -7.30
N GLY A 27 18.68 0.20 -8.38
CA GLY A 27 18.85 1.65 -8.59
C GLY A 27 17.53 2.42 -8.71
N GLU A 28 16.40 1.73 -8.90
CA GLU A 28 15.06 2.34 -8.90
C GLU A 28 14.49 2.52 -7.47
N MET A 29 15.18 2.02 -6.44
CA MET A 29 14.74 2.03 -5.04
C MET A 29 15.14 3.29 -4.25
N ASP A 30 15.74 4.29 -4.92
CA ASP A 30 16.15 5.55 -4.29
C ASP A 30 14.95 6.37 -3.77
N ASP A 31 13.78 6.23 -4.41
CA ASP A 31 12.56 6.94 -4.06
C ASP A 31 11.28 6.16 -4.39
N GLY A 32 10.17 6.52 -3.73
CA GLY A 32 8.85 6.01 -4.07
C GLY A 32 8.26 5.02 -3.07
N ILE A 33 7.22 4.30 -3.54
CA ILE A 33 6.42 3.35 -2.76
C ILE A 33 6.54 1.99 -3.42
N PHE A 34 6.69 0.95 -2.62
CA PHE A 34 7.06 -0.38 -3.09
C PHE A 34 6.16 -1.47 -2.51
N LEU A 35 6.10 -2.57 -3.25
CA LEU A 35 5.41 -3.79 -2.86
C LEU A 35 6.29 -4.98 -3.21
N GLU A 36 6.80 -5.66 -2.20
CA GLU A 36 7.69 -6.81 -2.36
C GLU A 36 6.95 -8.12 -2.09
N PHE A 37 7.12 -9.07 -3.00
CA PHE A 37 6.59 -10.42 -2.90
C PHE A 37 7.54 -11.29 -2.07
N LEU A 38 7.08 -11.75 -0.91
CA LEU A 38 7.85 -12.65 -0.03
C LEU A 38 7.15 -14.02 0.06
N PRO A 39 7.39 -14.92 -0.92
CA PRO A 39 6.71 -16.21 -0.98
C PRO A 39 6.99 -17.07 0.25
N GLU A 40 8.21 -17.03 0.78
CA GLU A 40 8.62 -17.81 1.97
C GLU A 40 7.81 -17.47 3.21
N ASN A 41 7.32 -16.23 3.29
CA ASN A 41 6.61 -15.71 4.44
C ASN A 41 5.11 -15.50 4.17
N ASN A 42 4.60 -16.00 3.03
CA ASN A 42 3.20 -15.94 2.62
C ASN A 42 2.57 -14.52 2.71
N HIS A 43 3.35 -13.48 2.40
CA HIS A 43 2.84 -12.11 2.44
C HIS A 43 3.46 -11.22 1.37
N TRP A 44 2.76 -10.12 1.10
CA TRP A 44 3.29 -8.95 0.43
C TRP A 44 3.77 -7.94 1.46
N LYS A 45 4.95 -7.38 1.26
CA LYS A 45 5.52 -6.34 2.11
C LYS A 45 5.35 -4.98 1.42
N TYR A 46 4.55 -4.11 2.03
CA TYR A 46 4.37 -2.73 1.62
C TYR A 46 5.35 -1.82 2.38
N PHE A 47 6.11 -1.02 1.65
CA PHE A 47 7.04 -0.04 2.23
C PHE A 47 7.20 1.17 1.32
N TYR A 48 7.80 2.23 1.84
CA TYR A 48 8.04 3.46 1.07
C TYR A 48 9.26 4.20 1.60
N ILE A 49 9.90 4.98 0.73
CA ILE A 49 10.99 5.90 1.09
C ILE A 49 10.39 7.23 1.56
N ARG A 50 10.97 7.78 2.65
CA ARG A 50 10.54 9.06 3.22
C ARG A 50 10.65 10.18 2.17
N GLY A 51 9.61 11.00 2.07
CA GLY A 51 9.48 12.04 1.03
C GLY A 51 8.27 11.84 0.14
N THR A 52 7.70 10.62 0.11
CA THR A 52 6.48 10.31 -0.63
C THR A 52 5.24 10.97 -0.03
N SER A 53 4.35 11.46 -0.90
CA SER A 53 3.14 12.17 -0.46
C SER A 53 2.22 11.22 0.32
N LEU A 54 1.52 11.76 1.33
CA LEU A 54 0.54 10.97 2.10
C LEU A 54 -0.58 10.42 1.19
N ILE A 55 -0.98 11.19 0.19
CA ILE A 55 -2.03 10.78 -0.74
C ILE A 55 -1.55 9.59 -1.57
N ALA A 56 -0.34 9.67 -2.14
CA ALA A 56 0.27 8.57 -2.88
C ALA A 56 0.37 7.31 -2.02
N ARG A 57 0.90 7.42 -0.78
CA ARG A 57 1.01 6.30 0.16
C ARG A 57 -0.34 5.61 0.42
N ARG A 58 -1.40 6.38 0.66
CA ARG A 58 -2.74 5.82 0.91
C ARG A 58 -3.34 5.15 -0.32
N THR A 59 -3.15 5.75 -1.49
CA THR A 59 -3.66 5.18 -2.75
C THR A 59 -2.92 3.91 -3.12
N ALA A 60 -1.59 3.93 -3.01
CA ALA A 60 -0.73 2.77 -3.23
C ALA A 60 -1.09 1.63 -2.26
N LEU A 61 -1.28 1.91 -0.97
CA LEU A 61 -1.69 0.89 0.01
C LEU A 61 -3.03 0.22 -0.36
N ARG A 62 -3.99 0.98 -0.90
CA ARG A 62 -5.27 0.40 -1.36
C ARG A 62 -5.06 -0.54 -2.54
N ALA A 63 -4.23 -0.14 -3.51
CA ALA A 63 -3.88 -0.99 -4.65
C ALA A 63 -3.12 -2.25 -4.20
N ALA A 64 -2.17 -2.11 -3.26
CA ALA A 64 -1.44 -3.23 -2.67
C ALA A 64 -2.37 -4.21 -1.97
N ASN A 65 -3.39 -3.73 -1.24
CA ASN A 65 -4.42 -4.59 -0.65
C ASN A 65 -5.24 -5.35 -1.70
N SER A 66 -5.50 -4.74 -2.85
CA SER A 66 -6.14 -5.43 -3.97
C SER A 66 -5.23 -6.54 -4.51
N ILE A 67 -3.95 -6.23 -4.73
CA ILE A 67 -2.94 -7.20 -5.21
C ILE A 67 -2.78 -8.35 -4.22
N ALA A 68 -2.72 -8.10 -2.91
CA ALA A 68 -2.57 -9.17 -1.93
C ALA A 68 -3.74 -10.18 -1.98
N LYS A 69 -4.95 -9.71 -2.27
CA LYS A 69 -6.13 -10.56 -2.45
C LYS A 69 -6.12 -11.28 -3.79
N THR A 70 -6.01 -10.52 -4.89
CA THR A 70 -6.21 -11.07 -6.23
C THR A 70 -4.95 -11.69 -6.81
N GLY A 71 -3.78 -11.36 -6.29
CA GLY A 71 -2.48 -11.57 -6.92
C GLY A 71 -2.15 -10.49 -7.95
N TYR A 72 -0.86 -10.28 -8.16
CA TYR A 72 -0.31 -9.42 -9.22
C TYR A 72 -0.23 -10.20 -10.52
N LEU A 73 -0.77 -9.65 -11.61
CA LEU A 73 -0.70 -10.25 -12.93
C LEU A 73 0.40 -9.56 -13.73
N HIS A 74 1.49 -10.27 -14.03
CA HIS A 74 2.59 -9.69 -14.77
C HIS A 74 2.16 -9.37 -16.21
N PRO A 75 2.34 -8.11 -16.70
CA PRO A 75 1.73 -7.67 -17.97
C PRO A 75 2.24 -8.44 -19.18
N LYS A 76 3.54 -8.75 -19.24
CA LYS A 76 4.16 -9.47 -20.36
C LYS A 76 3.94 -10.99 -20.31
N THR A 77 4.19 -11.62 -19.18
CA THR A 77 4.17 -13.09 -19.04
C THR A 77 2.79 -13.66 -18.72
N GLN A 78 1.84 -12.83 -18.27
CA GLN A 78 0.51 -13.25 -17.82
C GLN A 78 0.52 -14.25 -16.65
N ILE A 79 1.66 -14.36 -15.95
CA ILE A 79 1.78 -15.18 -14.74
C ILE A 79 1.24 -14.36 -13.56
N ARG A 80 0.46 -15.02 -12.71
CA ARG A 80 -0.10 -14.42 -11.49
C ARG A 80 0.76 -14.78 -10.28
N TYR A 81 1.21 -13.77 -9.56
CA TYR A 81 2.05 -13.90 -8.37
C TYR A 81 1.26 -13.54 -7.11
N GLY A 82 1.49 -14.29 -6.04
CA GLY A 82 1.09 -13.92 -4.68
C GLY A 82 -0.42 -13.65 -4.48
N SER A 83 -1.30 -14.49 -5.00
CA SER A 83 -2.74 -14.39 -4.71
C SER A 83 -3.10 -14.95 -3.33
N ASN A 84 -4.13 -14.39 -2.69
CA ASN A 84 -4.59 -14.77 -1.35
C ASN A 84 -3.50 -14.74 -0.27
N LEU A 85 -2.67 -13.70 -0.30
CA LEU A 85 -1.61 -13.48 0.69
C LEU A 85 -1.96 -12.36 1.65
N GLU A 86 -1.32 -12.37 2.82
CA GLU A 86 -1.42 -11.25 3.75
C GLU A 86 -0.68 -10.03 3.18
N LEU A 87 -1.15 -8.82 3.50
CA LEU A 87 -0.41 -7.60 3.27
C LEU A 87 0.16 -7.12 4.60
N LYS A 88 1.48 -6.94 4.67
CA LYS A 88 2.17 -6.38 5.83
C LYS A 88 2.75 -5.02 5.49
N GLU A 89 2.47 -4.04 6.33
CA GLU A 89 3.05 -2.70 6.25
C GLU A 89 4.35 -2.68 7.06
N GLU A 90 5.47 -2.33 6.45
CA GLU A 90 6.71 -2.04 7.18
C GLU A 90 6.62 -0.67 7.85
N ASN A 91 6.22 0.34 7.06
CA ASN A 91 5.96 1.69 7.53
C ASN A 91 4.49 2.01 7.29
N SER A 92 3.79 2.51 8.32
CA SER A 92 2.39 2.90 8.16
C SER A 92 2.30 4.13 7.25
N PRO A 93 1.35 4.22 6.30
CA PRO A 93 1.22 5.42 5.47
C PRO A 93 0.93 6.70 6.30
N TYR A 94 0.55 6.54 7.57
CA TYR A 94 0.24 7.64 8.49
C TYR A 94 1.37 7.93 9.49
N GLU A 95 2.49 7.23 9.42
CA GLU A 95 3.56 7.32 10.42
C GLU A 95 4.05 8.76 10.60
N ASP A 96 4.32 9.45 9.48
CA ASP A 96 4.84 10.83 9.44
C ASP A 96 3.77 11.92 9.52
N MET A 97 2.51 11.57 9.77
CA MET A 97 1.44 12.58 9.85
C MET A 97 1.57 13.41 11.15
N PRO A 98 1.48 14.75 11.09
CA PRO A 98 1.47 15.59 12.28
C PRO A 98 0.38 15.18 13.26
N GLU A 99 0.69 15.16 14.57
CA GLU A 99 -0.25 14.71 15.59
C GLU A 99 -1.59 15.47 15.57
N GLN A 100 -1.57 16.76 15.21
CA GLN A 100 -2.78 17.57 15.15
C GLN A 100 -3.81 17.00 14.17
N ILE A 101 -3.36 16.45 13.03
CA ILE A 101 -4.23 15.84 12.02
C ILE A 101 -4.71 14.46 12.46
N LYS A 102 -3.82 13.66 13.11
CA LYS A 102 -4.18 12.35 13.69
C LYS A 102 -5.33 12.47 14.70
N ARG A 103 -5.33 13.52 15.54
CA ARG A 103 -6.40 13.79 16.51
C ARG A 103 -7.72 14.23 15.85
N ALA A 104 -7.65 15.08 14.83
CA ALA A 104 -8.82 15.60 14.12
C ALA A 104 -9.59 14.48 13.37
N GLN A 105 -8.89 13.52 12.76
CA GLN A 105 -9.56 12.38 12.11
C GLN A 105 -10.25 11.46 13.12
N ARG A 106 -9.62 11.18 14.27
CA ARG A 106 -10.25 10.38 15.35
C ARG A 106 -11.55 11.01 15.85
N THR A 107 -11.58 12.34 15.98
CA THR A 107 -12.79 13.05 16.41
C THR A 107 -13.89 13.04 15.35
N TRP A 108 -13.58 13.05 14.05
CA TRP A 108 -14.59 13.02 13.00
C TRP A 108 -15.27 11.66 12.80
N TYR A 109 -14.52 10.57 12.98
CA TYR A 109 -15.05 9.20 12.89
C TYR A 109 -15.58 8.67 14.23
N ASP A 110 -15.51 9.48 15.30
CA ASP A 110 -16.18 9.17 16.56
C ASP A 110 -17.71 9.23 16.34
N PRO A 111 -18.45 8.14 16.63
CA PRO A 111 -19.91 8.11 16.50
C PRO A 111 -20.61 9.24 17.27
N SER A 112 -19.98 9.75 18.34
CA SER A 112 -20.49 10.86 19.15
C SER A 112 -20.37 12.24 18.47
N TYR A 113 -19.53 12.40 17.45
CA TYR A 113 -19.35 13.68 16.76
C TYR A 113 -20.60 14.12 16.00
N LYS A 114 -21.35 13.17 15.43
CA LYS A 114 -22.63 13.47 14.77
C LYS A 114 -23.70 13.97 15.74
N GLN A 115 -23.64 13.61 17.01
CA GLN A 115 -24.62 14.05 18.02
C GLN A 115 -24.43 15.52 18.42
N ASN A 116 -23.21 16.05 18.36
CA ASN A 116 -22.92 17.40 18.83
C ASN A 116 -23.28 18.52 17.85
N LYS A 117 -23.54 18.21 16.56
CA LYS A 117 -24.01 19.21 15.58
C LYS A 117 -25.51 19.52 15.67
N VAL A 118 -26.30 18.70 16.37
CA VAL A 118 -27.77 18.87 16.43
C VAL A 118 -28.22 19.71 17.65
N LYS A 119 -27.32 20.06 18.58
CA LYS A 119 -27.66 20.80 19.82
C LYS A 119 -27.19 22.27 19.86
N LYS A 120 -27.20 22.95 18.71
CA LYS A 120 -26.98 24.40 18.66
C LYS A 120 -27.94 25.05 17.68
N GLU A 121 -29.23 24.93 17.97
CA GLU A 121 -30.30 25.82 17.52
C GLU A 121 -31.47 25.60 18.47
N GLU A 122 -31.43 26.29 19.62
CA GLU A 122 -32.59 26.69 20.44
C GLU A 122 -32.15 27.88 21.31
#